data_AF-A0A0D7CDJ5-F1
#
_entry.id   AF-A0A0D7CDJ5-F1
#
_cell.length_a   1.000
_cell.length_b   1.000
_cell.length_c   1.000
_cell.angle_alpha   90.00
_cell.angle_beta   90.00
_cell.angle_gamma   90.00
#
_symmetry.space_group_name_H-M   'P 1'
#
loop_
_entity.id
_entity.type
_entity.pdbx_description
1 polymer ?
#
loop_
_entity_poly.entity_id
_entity_poly.type
_entity_poly.pdbx_seq_one_letter_code
_entity_poly.pdbx_strand_id
1 'polypeptide(L)'
;MTPAELSRTVLRSVRGAVDDEELSVPVPARIVVRPPRRAGCGDYASNVALQLAKDAGRPAREVAEILRRRLAGSAGIDRVEIAGPGFLNFTLGGGARGALVREVRAAGARYGEQQRRAGEAATSAPVAGAPVSRGPVPDAPLHRGARGLVVAEALGRIVAAAGGGRPRDVAAAPEAARECAGMVARLGEDEARWALLRPAARDAVRLPERPEQREENPRFRVQYAYARTRALVRQGHDLGFAPEGGETVTSTGTPTGTGTDAAAAEPAAQELLTLLATYPAAVESAARLRAPDRLVRHLEATADALPGWCEECPPLPVGEGKPLAVHRGRLALAEATGTVLANGLRLLGISTPDYL
;
A
#
# COMPACT_ATOMS: atom_id res chain seq x y z
N MET A 1 3.13 14.41 -9.03
CA MET A 1 3.62 13.10 -9.48
C MET A 1 3.37 12.08 -8.39
N THR A 2 2.62 11.03 -8.68
CA THR A 2 2.35 9.93 -7.75
C THR A 2 3.37 8.80 -7.94
N PRO A 3 3.55 7.86 -7.00
CA PRO A 3 4.61 6.85 -7.14
C PRO A 3 4.36 5.84 -8.26
N ALA A 4 3.11 5.63 -8.63
CA ALA A 4 2.76 4.90 -9.84
C ALA A 4 3.16 5.66 -11.11
N GLU A 5 3.01 6.99 -11.13
CA GLU A 5 3.50 7.86 -12.20
C GLU A 5 5.03 7.94 -12.22
N LEU A 6 5.68 8.00 -11.07
CA LEU A 6 7.14 7.94 -10.94
C LEU A 6 7.64 6.60 -11.48
N SER A 7 7.04 5.48 -11.07
CA SER A 7 7.38 4.15 -11.60
C SER A 7 7.20 4.07 -13.12
N ARG A 8 6.12 4.65 -13.65
CA ARG A 8 5.88 4.76 -15.10
C ARG A 8 6.89 5.66 -15.81
N THR A 9 7.29 6.75 -15.17
CA THR A 9 8.28 7.72 -15.70
C THR A 9 9.67 7.10 -15.73
N VAL A 10 10.07 6.41 -14.67
CA VAL A 10 11.31 5.63 -14.64
C VAL A 10 11.27 4.54 -15.71
N LEU A 11 10.15 3.84 -15.87
CA LEU A 11 10.02 2.80 -16.91
C LEU A 11 10.12 3.38 -18.32
N ARG A 12 9.50 4.53 -18.56
CA ARG A 12 9.62 5.26 -19.84
C ARG A 12 11.06 5.70 -20.08
N SER A 13 11.76 6.17 -19.04
CA SER A 13 13.16 6.55 -19.12
C SER A 13 14.08 5.36 -19.45
N VAL A 14 13.85 4.19 -18.82
CA VAL A 14 14.57 2.95 -19.17
C VAL A 14 14.30 2.55 -20.62
N ARG A 15 13.04 2.59 -21.07
CA ARG A 15 12.68 2.29 -22.47
C ARG A 15 13.42 3.21 -23.45
N GLY A 16 13.35 4.52 -23.23
CA GLY A 16 14.06 5.47 -24.07
C GLY A 16 15.57 5.24 -24.07
N ALA A 17 16.17 4.84 -22.94
CA ALA A 17 17.60 4.53 -22.88
C ALA A 17 17.98 3.27 -23.69
N VAL A 18 17.05 2.32 -23.85
CA VAL A 18 17.24 1.15 -24.73
C VAL A 18 17.01 1.53 -26.19
N ASP A 19 15.96 2.31 -26.47
CA ASP A 19 15.63 2.76 -27.82
C ASP A 19 16.73 3.66 -28.43
N ASP A 20 17.38 4.48 -27.60
CA ASP A 20 18.51 5.35 -28.00
C ASP A 20 19.88 4.63 -27.90
N GLU A 21 19.90 3.30 -27.74
CA GLU A 21 21.09 2.45 -27.65
C GLU A 21 22.08 2.78 -26.51
N GLU A 22 21.68 3.59 -25.52
CA GLU A 22 22.50 3.90 -24.34
C GLU A 22 22.61 2.73 -23.34
N LEU A 23 21.59 1.86 -23.32
CA LEU A 23 21.53 0.64 -22.52
C LEU A 23 21.10 -0.55 -23.37
N SER A 24 21.91 -1.59 -23.43
CA SER A 24 21.53 -2.86 -24.05
C SER A 24 20.98 -3.82 -22.99
N VAL A 25 19.71 -3.66 -22.61
CA VAL A 25 19.04 -4.52 -21.60
C VAL A 25 17.63 -4.92 -22.03
N PRO A 26 17.13 -6.09 -21.61
CA PRO A 26 15.72 -6.40 -21.74
C PRO A 26 14.92 -5.43 -20.86
N VAL A 27 13.98 -4.70 -21.48
CA VAL A 27 13.14 -3.74 -20.75
C VAL A 27 12.29 -4.49 -19.72
N PRO A 28 12.38 -4.15 -18.42
CA PRO A 28 11.56 -4.78 -17.40
C PRO A 28 10.08 -4.46 -17.62
N ALA A 29 9.20 -5.43 -17.41
CA ALA A 29 7.76 -5.22 -17.55
C ALA A 29 7.23 -4.14 -16.58
N ARG A 30 7.87 -4.00 -15.41
CA ARG A 30 7.49 -3.03 -14.38
C ARG A 30 8.69 -2.61 -13.53
N ILE A 31 8.68 -1.35 -13.11
CA ILE A 31 9.60 -0.79 -12.12
C ILE A 31 8.83 -0.48 -10.84
N VAL A 32 9.47 -0.74 -9.71
CA VAL A 32 8.90 -0.45 -8.38
C VAL A 32 9.77 0.62 -7.72
N VAL A 33 9.11 1.65 -7.22
CA VAL A 33 9.70 2.64 -6.32
C VAL A 33 9.19 2.38 -4.90
N ARG A 34 10.05 2.59 -3.91
CA ARG A 34 9.77 2.32 -2.48
C ARG A 34 10.32 3.47 -1.64
N PRO A 35 9.91 3.66 -0.38
CA PRO A 35 10.60 4.61 0.49
C PRO A 35 12.08 4.21 0.64
N PRO A 36 12.97 5.19 0.82
CA PRO A 36 14.35 4.91 1.17
C PRO A 36 14.43 4.23 2.54
N ARG A 37 15.41 3.34 2.72
CA ARG A 37 15.62 2.67 4.01
C ARG A 37 16.16 3.58 5.12
N ARG A 38 16.66 4.77 4.77
CA ARG A 38 17.23 5.75 5.69
C ARG A 38 16.50 7.07 5.51
N ALA A 39 16.08 7.66 6.62
CA ALA A 39 15.52 9.01 6.63
C ALA A 39 16.53 10.01 6.04
N GLY A 40 16.05 10.96 5.23
CA GLY A 40 16.88 11.97 4.55
C GLY A 40 17.37 11.58 3.14
N CYS A 41 17.06 10.38 2.64
CA CYS A 41 17.45 9.92 1.29
C CYS A 41 16.36 10.13 0.22
N GLY A 42 15.79 11.34 0.11
CA GLY A 42 14.70 11.64 -0.83
C GLY A 42 13.32 11.08 -0.39
N ASP A 43 12.28 11.32 -1.20
CA ASP A 43 10.92 10.84 -0.94
C ASP A 43 10.74 9.36 -1.33
N TYR A 44 11.39 8.93 -2.41
CA TYR A 44 11.35 7.55 -2.91
C TYR A 44 12.73 7.08 -3.36
N ALA A 45 12.92 5.77 -3.43
CA ALA A 45 14.11 5.10 -3.91
C ALA A 45 13.76 3.96 -4.86
N SER A 46 14.64 3.69 -5.82
CA SER A 46 14.57 2.53 -6.71
C SER A 46 15.93 1.86 -6.84
N ASN A 47 15.92 0.53 -6.85
CA ASN A 47 17.09 -0.31 -7.13
C ASN A 47 17.17 -0.73 -8.60
N VAL A 48 16.43 -0.06 -9.51
CA VAL A 48 16.37 -0.44 -10.93
C VAL A 48 17.75 -0.52 -11.58
N ALA A 49 18.65 0.42 -11.29
CA ALA A 49 19.98 0.41 -11.90
C ALA A 49 20.80 -0.83 -11.49
N LEU A 50 20.63 -1.33 -10.27
CA LEU A 50 21.25 -2.58 -9.81
C LEU A 50 20.67 -3.81 -10.52
N GLN A 51 19.37 -3.79 -10.82
CA GLN A 51 18.71 -4.87 -11.54
C GLN A 51 19.16 -4.94 -13.00
N LEU A 52 19.33 -3.77 -13.65
CA LEU A 52 19.72 -3.66 -15.04
C LEU A 52 21.24 -3.83 -15.28
N ALA A 53 22.07 -3.57 -14.27
CA ALA A 53 23.54 -3.60 -14.37
C ALA A 53 24.09 -4.91 -14.95
N LYS A 54 23.57 -6.05 -14.47
CA LYS A 54 24.03 -7.37 -14.89
C LYS A 54 23.76 -7.60 -16.37
N ASP A 55 22.55 -7.33 -16.81
CA ASP A 55 22.14 -7.55 -18.20
C ASP A 55 22.78 -6.52 -19.14
N ALA A 56 23.07 -5.32 -18.63
CA ALA A 56 23.76 -4.27 -19.38
C ALA A 56 25.26 -4.54 -19.58
N GLY A 57 25.84 -5.47 -18.81
CA GLY A 57 27.29 -5.69 -18.77
C GLY A 57 28.07 -4.49 -18.21
N ARG A 58 27.43 -3.63 -17.39
CA ARG A 58 27.99 -2.35 -16.92
C ARG A 58 27.90 -2.21 -15.40
N PRO A 59 28.81 -1.43 -14.77
CA PRO A 59 28.68 -1.10 -13.35
C PRO A 59 27.35 -0.43 -13.05
N ALA A 60 26.68 -0.84 -11.97
CA ALA A 60 25.37 -0.32 -11.60
C ALA A 60 25.34 1.20 -11.39
N ARG A 61 26.46 1.79 -10.96
CA ARG A 61 26.62 3.24 -10.82
C ARG A 61 26.57 3.97 -12.16
N GLU A 62 27.13 3.39 -13.23
CA GLU A 62 27.04 3.97 -14.57
C GLU A 62 25.61 3.91 -15.12
N VAL A 63 24.94 2.78 -14.93
CA VAL A 63 23.52 2.64 -15.31
C VAL A 63 22.67 3.65 -14.54
N ALA A 64 22.95 3.85 -13.25
CA ALA A 64 22.27 4.85 -12.44
C ALA A 64 22.51 6.27 -12.97
N GLU A 65 23.72 6.60 -13.43
CA GLU A 65 24.05 7.93 -13.96
C GLU A 65 23.34 8.22 -15.30
N ILE A 66 23.19 7.21 -16.16
CA ILE A 66 22.40 7.32 -17.39
C ILE A 66 20.94 7.63 -17.05
N LEU A 67 20.35 6.83 -16.16
CA LEU A 67 18.96 7.03 -15.75
C LEU A 67 18.77 8.36 -15.03
N ARG A 68 19.72 8.79 -14.19
CA ARG A 68 19.71 10.09 -13.50
C ARG A 68 19.65 11.25 -14.49
N ARG A 69 20.49 11.25 -15.53
CA ARG A 69 20.50 12.31 -16.56
C ARG A 69 19.18 12.40 -17.32
N ARG A 70 18.58 11.26 -17.67
CA ARG A 70 17.27 11.22 -18.35
C ARG A 70 16.10 11.61 -17.44
N LEU A 71 16.22 11.34 -16.15
CA LEU A 71 15.16 11.63 -15.17
C LEU A 71 15.26 13.05 -14.60
N ALA A 72 16.44 13.67 -14.63
CA ALA A 72 16.64 15.06 -14.26
C ALA A 72 15.83 15.97 -15.21
N GLY A 73 14.88 16.73 -14.65
CA GLY A 73 13.97 17.59 -15.42
C GLY A 73 12.66 16.93 -15.87
N SER A 74 12.42 15.66 -15.50
CA SER A 74 11.10 15.04 -15.71
C SER A 74 10.04 15.74 -14.84
N ALA A 75 8.89 16.08 -15.43
CA ALA A 75 7.82 16.79 -14.75
C ALA A 75 7.41 16.09 -13.44
N GLY A 76 7.60 16.76 -12.31
CA GLY A 76 7.25 16.26 -10.97
C GLY A 76 8.39 15.62 -10.17
N ILE A 77 9.59 15.47 -10.75
CA ILE A 77 10.82 15.11 -10.04
C ILE A 77 11.64 16.39 -9.85
N ASP A 78 11.89 16.76 -8.60
CA ASP A 78 12.72 17.92 -8.25
C ASP A 78 14.21 17.56 -8.27
N ARG A 79 14.56 16.40 -7.70
CA ARG A 79 15.95 15.93 -7.64
C ARG A 79 16.07 14.41 -7.77
N VAL A 80 17.16 13.96 -8.39
CA VAL A 80 17.56 12.55 -8.41
C VAL A 80 19.02 12.42 -7.92
N GLU A 81 19.23 11.67 -6.85
CA GLU A 81 20.53 11.43 -6.24
C GLU A 81 20.90 9.94 -6.31
N ILE A 82 22.19 9.64 -6.52
CA ILE A 82 22.68 8.25 -6.57
C ILE A 82 23.33 7.91 -5.23
N ALA A 83 22.79 6.91 -4.54
CA ALA A 83 23.31 6.41 -3.28
C ALA A 83 24.06 5.08 -3.47
N GLY A 84 25.24 4.99 -2.85
CA GLY A 84 26.04 3.78 -2.76
C GLY A 84 26.36 3.15 -4.12
N PRO A 85 26.07 1.84 -4.31
CA PRO A 85 26.44 1.10 -5.53
C PRO A 85 25.56 1.40 -6.76
N GLY A 86 24.46 2.14 -6.62
CA GLY A 86 23.54 2.44 -7.72
C GLY A 86 22.06 2.52 -7.33
N PHE A 87 21.73 2.91 -6.09
CA PHE A 87 20.34 3.22 -5.74
C PHE A 87 20.00 4.62 -6.23
N LEU A 88 18.85 4.79 -6.87
CA LEU A 88 18.32 6.09 -7.27
C LEU A 88 17.35 6.58 -6.21
N ASN A 89 17.65 7.72 -5.58
CA ASN A 89 16.77 8.42 -4.65
C ASN A 89 16.12 9.60 -5.37
N PHE A 90 14.81 9.76 -5.22
CA PHE A 90 13.98 10.76 -5.88
C PHE A 90 13.40 11.72 -4.85
N THR A 91 13.62 13.01 -5.04
CA THR A 91 12.87 14.08 -4.38
C THR A 91 11.83 14.58 -5.36
N LEU A 92 10.56 14.58 -4.96
CA LEU A 92 9.45 15.03 -5.78
C LEU A 92 9.15 16.50 -5.53
N GLY A 93 8.64 17.20 -6.55
CA GLY A 93 8.20 18.60 -6.40
C GLY A 93 7.01 18.74 -5.44
N GLY A 94 6.84 19.93 -4.85
CA GLY A 94 5.91 20.21 -3.74
C GLY A 94 4.45 19.76 -3.94
N GLY A 95 3.97 19.62 -5.18
CA GLY A 95 2.61 19.15 -5.48
C GLY A 95 2.42 17.61 -5.49
N ALA A 96 3.47 16.81 -5.33
CA ALA A 96 3.41 15.35 -5.44
C ALA A 96 2.56 14.67 -4.36
N ARG A 97 2.71 15.14 -3.10
CA ARG A 97 1.97 14.62 -1.95
C ARG A 97 0.47 14.86 -2.09
N GLY A 98 0.09 16.10 -2.45
CA GLY A 98 -1.30 16.47 -2.72
C GLY A 98 -1.90 15.73 -3.93
N ALA A 99 -1.11 15.48 -4.98
CA ALA A 99 -1.55 14.69 -6.13
C ALA A 99 -1.90 13.24 -5.76
N LEU A 100 -1.10 12.59 -4.91
CA LEU A 100 -1.39 11.24 -4.42
C LEU A 100 -2.68 11.22 -3.59
N VAL A 101 -2.85 12.15 -2.65
CA VAL A 101 -4.08 12.23 -1.83
C VAL A 101 -5.31 12.42 -2.73
N ARG A 102 -5.23 13.29 -3.74
CA ARG A 102 -6.30 13.45 -4.74
C ARG A 102 -6.56 12.18 -5.54
N GLU A 103 -5.52 11.46 -5.95
CA GLU A 103 -5.66 10.18 -6.66
C GLU A 103 -6.41 9.15 -5.80
N VAL A 104 -6.00 8.96 -4.54
CA VAL A 104 -6.63 8.02 -3.62
C VAL A 104 -8.10 8.37 -3.40
N ARG A 105 -8.39 9.65 -3.15
CA ARG A 105 -9.76 10.13 -2.92
C ARG A 105 -10.64 9.99 -4.16
N ALA A 106 -10.12 10.34 -5.33
CA ALA A 106 -10.85 10.23 -6.59
C ALA A 106 -11.11 8.76 -6.98
N ALA A 107 -10.16 7.87 -6.75
CA ALA A 107 -10.32 6.44 -7.00
C ALA A 107 -11.22 5.77 -5.94
N GLY A 108 -11.20 6.25 -4.69
CA GLY A 108 -12.05 5.79 -3.60
C GLY A 108 -11.96 4.27 -3.42
N ALA A 109 -13.11 3.60 -3.51
CA ALA A 109 -13.20 2.15 -3.41
C ALA A 109 -12.33 1.40 -4.44
N ARG A 110 -11.99 2.02 -5.58
CA ARG A 110 -11.19 1.39 -6.64
C ARG A 110 -9.68 1.63 -6.50
N TYR A 111 -9.25 2.46 -5.54
CA TYR A 111 -7.83 2.70 -5.37
C TYR A 111 -7.11 1.39 -5.01
N GLY A 112 -6.02 1.08 -5.72
CA GLY A 112 -5.29 -0.18 -5.60
C GLY A 112 -5.77 -1.31 -6.52
N GLU A 113 -6.90 -1.13 -7.20
CA GLU A 113 -7.36 -2.04 -8.25
C GLU A 113 -6.66 -1.70 -9.60
N GLN A 114 -6.15 -2.72 -10.29
CA GLN A 114 -5.58 -2.58 -11.62
C GLN A 114 -6.73 -2.61 -12.65
N GLN A 115 -6.88 -1.54 -13.44
CA GLN A 115 -7.72 -1.59 -14.62
C GLN A 115 -7.07 -2.48 -15.67
N ARG A 116 -7.78 -3.54 -16.08
CA ARG A 116 -7.38 -4.34 -17.24
C ARG A 116 -7.15 -3.43 -18.44
N ARG A 117 -5.96 -3.48 -19.01
CA ARG A 117 -5.72 -2.94 -20.35
C ARG A 117 -6.44 -3.84 -21.34
N ALA A 118 -7.31 -3.26 -22.16
CA ALA A 118 -7.95 -3.98 -23.26
C ALA A 118 -6.86 -4.59 -24.16
N GLY A 119 -6.82 -5.93 -24.25
CA GLY A 119 -5.90 -6.66 -25.12
C GLY A 119 -4.87 -7.57 -24.44
N GLU A 120 -4.63 -7.46 -23.12
CA GLU A 120 -3.76 -8.43 -22.43
C GLU A 120 -4.57 -9.70 -22.12
N ALA A 121 -4.36 -10.73 -22.94
CA ALA A 121 -4.89 -12.07 -22.70
C ALA A 121 -4.42 -12.53 -21.32
N ALA A 122 -5.38 -12.87 -20.46
CA ALA A 122 -5.08 -13.46 -19.17
C ALA A 122 -4.27 -14.73 -19.42
N THR A 123 -2.97 -14.70 -19.12
CA THR A 123 -2.22 -15.92 -18.78
C THR A 123 -2.75 -16.38 -17.43
N SER A 124 -4.02 -16.78 -17.40
CA SER A 124 -4.54 -17.61 -16.34
C SER A 124 -3.87 -18.95 -16.49
N ALA A 125 -2.71 -19.11 -15.85
CA ALA A 125 -2.31 -20.42 -15.38
C ALA A 125 -3.55 -20.99 -14.66
N PRO A 126 -3.97 -22.22 -14.98
CA PRO A 126 -5.16 -22.79 -14.38
C PRO A 126 -5.05 -22.65 -12.86
N VAL A 127 -6.13 -22.17 -12.23
CA VAL A 127 -6.34 -22.37 -10.80
C VAL A 127 -6.60 -23.86 -10.63
N ALA A 128 -5.55 -24.67 -10.75
CA ALA A 128 -5.44 -25.82 -9.91
C ALA A 128 -5.34 -25.21 -8.52
N GLY A 129 -6.46 -25.17 -7.79
CA GLY A 129 -6.36 -25.18 -6.34
C GLY A 129 -5.35 -26.27 -6.05
N ALA A 130 -4.20 -25.94 -5.45
CA ALA A 130 -3.31 -26.94 -4.91
C ALA A 130 -4.24 -27.93 -4.21
N PRO A 131 -4.25 -29.22 -4.59
CA PRO A 131 -5.28 -30.14 -4.14
C PRO A 131 -5.35 -29.96 -2.63
N VAL A 132 -6.50 -29.48 -2.14
CA VAL A 132 -6.80 -29.49 -0.71
C VAL A 132 -6.61 -30.96 -0.39
N SER A 133 -5.49 -31.30 0.27
CA SER A 133 -5.02 -32.67 0.37
C SER A 133 -6.20 -33.53 0.78
N ARG A 134 -6.70 -34.37 -0.14
CA ARG A 134 -7.96 -35.12 -0.01
C ARG A 134 -7.81 -36.34 0.91
N GLY A 135 -6.86 -36.31 1.83
CA GLY A 135 -6.59 -37.38 2.76
C GLY A 135 -6.01 -36.83 4.06
N PRO A 136 -6.31 -37.49 5.20
CA PRO A 136 -5.71 -37.17 6.48
C PRO A 136 -4.18 -37.31 6.34
N VAL A 137 -3.47 -36.20 6.54
CA VAL A 137 -2.01 -36.23 6.70
C VAL A 137 -1.78 -36.32 8.21
N PRO A 138 -1.19 -37.41 8.73
CA PRO A 138 -0.76 -37.46 10.12
C PRO A 138 0.17 -36.25 10.37
N ASP A 139 -0.05 -35.51 11.45
CA ASP A 139 0.69 -34.28 11.81
C ASP A 139 0.46 -33.05 10.93
N ALA A 140 -0.66 -32.96 10.19
CA ALA A 140 -1.05 -31.71 9.56
C ALA A 140 -1.22 -30.59 10.62
N PRO A 141 -0.64 -29.40 10.42
CA PRO A 141 -0.87 -28.28 11.32
C PRO A 141 -2.37 -28.03 11.43
N LEU A 142 -2.83 -27.86 12.67
CA LEU A 142 -4.22 -27.50 13.01
C LEU A 142 -4.70 -26.39 12.07
N HIS A 143 -5.96 -26.43 11.64
CA HIS A 143 -6.57 -25.35 10.85
C HIS A 143 -6.18 -25.30 9.37
N ARG A 144 -5.50 -26.31 8.84
CA ARG A 144 -5.13 -26.37 7.41
C ARG A 144 -6.35 -26.27 6.48
N GLY A 145 -7.45 -26.95 6.82
CA GLY A 145 -8.67 -26.96 6.00
C GLY A 145 -9.34 -25.58 5.96
N ALA A 146 -9.66 -25.06 7.14
CA ALA A 146 -10.23 -23.72 7.30
C ALA A 146 -9.35 -22.62 6.69
N ARG A 147 -8.03 -22.68 6.94
CA ARG A 147 -7.08 -21.72 6.37
C ARG A 147 -7.08 -21.77 4.86
N GLY A 148 -7.08 -22.95 4.27
CA GLY A 148 -7.12 -23.13 2.81
C GLY A 148 -8.34 -22.46 2.18
N LEU A 149 -9.51 -22.60 2.81
CA LEU A 149 -10.74 -21.96 2.38
C LEU A 149 -10.64 -20.43 2.44
N VAL A 150 -10.30 -19.87 3.61
CA VAL A 150 -10.22 -18.42 3.83
C VAL A 150 -9.15 -17.77 2.94
N VAL A 151 -7.99 -18.41 2.79
CA VAL A 151 -6.92 -17.94 1.90
C VAL A 151 -7.38 -17.95 0.45
N ALA A 152 -8.08 -19.00 0.00
CA ALA A 152 -8.58 -19.07 -1.37
C ALA A 152 -9.61 -17.97 -1.68
N GLU A 153 -10.53 -17.69 -0.74
CA GLU A 153 -11.49 -16.59 -0.88
C GLU A 153 -10.80 -15.23 -0.96
N ALA A 154 -9.89 -14.93 -0.03
CA ALA A 154 -9.13 -13.67 0.00
C ALA A 154 -8.30 -13.51 -1.28
N LEU A 155 -7.62 -14.58 -1.72
CA LEU A 155 -6.86 -14.57 -2.97
C LEU A 155 -7.75 -14.38 -4.20
N GLY A 156 -8.98 -14.88 -4.20
CA GLY A 156 -9.96 -14.61 -5.26
C GLY A 156 -10.23 -13.11 -5.41
N ARG A 157 -10.47 -12.41 -4.29
CA ARG A 157 -10.68 -10.95 -4.27
C ARG A 157 -9.41 -10.18 -4.65
N ILE A 158 -8.26 -10.55 -4.08
CA ILE A 158 -6.97 -9.90 -4.35
C ILE A 158 -6.54 -10.05 -5.81
N VAL A 159 -6.70 -11.25 -6.40
CA VAL A 159 -6.37 -11.48 -7.81
C VAL A 159 -7.32 -10.71 -8.73
N ALA A 160 -8.62 -10.66 -8.42
CA ALA A 160 -9.57 -9.86 -9.18
C ALA A 160 -9.21 -8.37 -9.15
N ALA A 161 -8.86 -7.84 -7.97
CA ALA A 161 -8.37 -6.47 -7.81
C ALA A 161 -7.07 -6.22 -8.58
N ALA A 162 -6.19 -7.20 -8.70
CA ALA A 162 -4.98 -7.10 -9.52
C ALA A 162 -5.21 -7.29 -11.04
N GLY A 163 -6.47 -7.31 -11.51
CA GLY A 163 -6.83 -7.47 -12.93
C GLY A 163 -7.06 -8.92 -13.38
N GLY A 164 -6.94 -9.88 -12.47
CA GLY A 164 -7.09 -11.30 -12.72
C GLY A 164 -8.55 -11.77 -12.67
N GLY A 165 -9.37 -11.37 -13.65
CA GLY A 165 -10.72 -11.91 -13.84
C GLY A 165 -11.67 -11.73 -12.63
N ARG A 166 -12.87 -12.32 -12.70
CA ARG A 166 -13.78 -12.33 -11.53
C ARG A 166 -13.31 -13.38 -10.52
N PRO A 167 -13.48 -13.13 -9.20
CA PRO A 167 -13.32 -14.17 -8.20
C PRO A 167 -14.22 -15.36 -8.57
N ARG A 168 -13.66 -16.57 -8.50
CA ARG A 168 -14.46 -17.79 -8.64
C ARG A 168 -14.91 -18.26 -7.27
N ASP A 169 -16.09 -18.87 -7.22
CA ASP A 169 -16.59 -19.49 -6.00
C ASP A 169 -15.61 -20.58 -5.55
N VAL A 170 -15.24 -20.53 -4.27
CA VAL A 170 -14.36 -21.51 -3.67
C VAL A 170 -15.23 -22.64 -3.13
N ALA A 171 -15.18 -23.81 -3.78
CA ALA A 171 -15.84 -25.00 -3.27
C ALA A 171 -15.17 -25.43 -1.95
N ALA A 172 -15.88 -25.28 -0.83
CA ALA A 172 -15.40 -25.71 0.47
C ALA A 172 -15.60 -27.21 0.67
N ALA A 173 -14.56 -27.92 1.11
CA ALA A 173 -14.75 -29.28 1.63
C ALA A 173 -15.60 -29.22 2.92
N PRO A 174 -16.54 -30.17 3.15
CA PRO A 174 -17.42 -30.14 4.33
C PRO A 174 -16.67 -30.07 5.67
N GLU A 175 -15.48 -30.65 5.75
CA GLU A 175 -14.61 -30.58 6.94
C GLU A 175 -14.02 -29.20 7.15
N ALA A 176 -13.47 -28.58 6.09
CA ALA A 176 -12.94 -27.22 6.14
C ALA A 176 -14.03 -26.20 6.52
N ALA A 177 -15.25 -26.38 5.98
CA ALA A 177 -16.39 -25.53 6.30
C ALA A 177 -16.79 -25.65 7.78
N ARG A 178 -16.86 -26.87 8.32
CA ARG A 178 -17.15 -27.11 9.76
C ARG A 178 -16.07 -26.53 10.66
N GLU A 179 -14.81 -26.68 10.27
CA GLU A 179 -13.67 -26.13 11.01
C GLU A 179 -13.71 -24.60 11.04
N CYS A 180 -13.95 -23.95 9.89
CA CYS A 180 -14.20 -22.51 9.81
C CYS A 180 -15.37 -22.09 10.71
N ALA A 181 -16.52 -22.76 10.63
CA ALA A 181 -17.70 -22.43 11.41
C ALA A 181 -17.42 -22.50 12.93
N GLY A 182 -16.67 -23.50 13.39
CA GLY A 182 -16.25 -23.60 14.79
C GLY A 182 -15.37 -22.44 15.24
N MET A 183 -14.47 -21.96 14.39
CA MET A 183 -13.65 -20.77 14.69
C MET A 183 -14.49 -19.49 14.73
N VAL A 184 -15.38 -19.31 13.76
CA VAL A 184 -16.26 -18.14 13.68
C VAL A 184 -17.19 -18.09 14.89
N ALA A 185 -17.75 -19.23 15.32
CA ALA A 185 -18.58 -19.30 16.51
C ALA A 185 -17.82 -18.92 17.79
N ARG A 186 -16.51 -19.20 17.86
CA ARG A 186 -15.66 -18.92 19.02
C ARG A 186 -15.09 -17.50 19.03
N LEU A 187 -14.66 -16.99 17.88
CA LEU A 187 -13.86 -15.76 17.76
C LEU A 187 -14.60 -14.63 17.05
N GLY A 188 -15.69 -14.91 16.35
CA GLY A 188 -16.29 -14.01 15.37
C GLY A 188 -15.63 -14.12 14.00
N GLU A 189 -16.33 -13.62 12.97
CA GLU A 189 -15.90 -13.77 11.58
C GLU A 189 -14.56 -13.08 11.30
N ASP A 190 -14.44 -11.81 11.67
CA ASP A 190 -13.26 -10.99 11.36
C ASP A 190 -11.99 -11.51 12.07
N GLU A 191 -12.11 -11.91 13.32
CA GLU A 191 -10.98 -12.44 14.12
C GLU A 191 -10.50 -13.79 13.58
N ALA A 192 -11.44 -14.69 13.24
CA ALA A 192 -11.10 -15.96 12.62
C ALA A 192 -10.39 -15.75 11.27
N ARG A 193 -10.92 -14.86 10.41
CA ARG A 193 -10.30 -14.54 9.11
C ARG A 193 -8.91 -13.94 9.29
N TRP A 194 -8.74 -12.95 10.17
CA TRP A 194 -7.46 -12.31 10.40
C TRP A 194 -6.39 -13.31 10.89
N ALA A 195 -6.73 -14.13 11.90
CA ALA A 195 -5.81 -15.11 12.47
C ALA A 195 -5.33 -16.14 11.43
N LEU A 196 -6.19 -16.52 10.47
CA LEU A 196 -5.84 -17.46 9.40
C LEU A 196 -5.01 -16.82 8.27
N LEU A 197 -5.21 -15.53 8.00
CA LEU A 197 -4.57 -14.78 6.90
C LEU A 197 -3.23 -14.15 7.29
N ARG A 198 -3.02 -13.84 8.58
CA ARG A 198 -1.84 -13.11 9.07
C ARG A 198 -0.52 -13.89 8.93
N PRO A 199 -0.41 -15.18 9.31
CA PRO A 199 0.85 -15.91 9.18
C PRO A 199 1.22 -16.16 7.71
N ALA A 200 2.51 -16.27 7.38
CA ALA A 200 2.91 -16.64 6.03
C ALA A 200 2.50 -18.09 5.73
N ALA A 201 2.40 -18.47 4.45
CA ALA A 201 1.81 -19.75 4.03
C ALA A 201 2.40 -21.00 4.70
N ARG A 202 3.68 -20.97 5.12
CA ARG A 202 4.37 -22.08 5.79
C ARG A 202 4.40 -21.97 7.31
N ASP A 203 3.96 -20.85 7.86
CA ASP A 203 3.98 -20.59 9.30
C ASP A 203 2.76 -21.21 9.97
N ALA A 204 2.92 -21.65 11.22
CA ALA A 204 1.81 -22.19 12.00
C ALA A 204 0.79 -21.09 12.33
N VAL A 205 -0.50 -21.44 12.27
CA VAL A 205 -1.58 -20.57 12.74
C VAL A 205 -1.71 -20.72 14.25
N ARG A 206 -1.67 -19.60 14.97
CA ARG A 206 -2.02 -19.53 16.38
C ARG A 206 -3.31 -18.76 16.51
N LEU A 207 -4.37 -19.45 16.92
CA LEU A 207 -5.66 -18.81 17.19
C LEU A 207 -5.65 -18.24 18.61
N PRO A 208 -6.17 -17.02 18.83
CA PRO A 208 -6.39 -16.53 20.18
C PRO A 208 -7.42 -17.39 20.91
N GLU A 209 -7.44 -17.32 22.24
CA GLU A 209 -8.42 -18.04 23.06
C GLU A 209 -9.82 -17.45 22.90
N ARG A 210 -9.90 -16.11 22.88
CA ARG A 210 -11.10 -15.28 22.78
C ARG A 210 -10.85 -14.07 21.88
N PRO A 211 -11.88 -13.42 21.32
CA PRO A 211 -11.70 -12.15 20.63
C PRO A 211 -11.26 -11.07 21.61
N GLU A 212 -10.27 -10.26 21.22
CA GLU A 212 -9.73 -9.18 22.05
C GLU A 212 -9.85 -7.84 21.33
N GLN A 213 -10.46 -6.85 22.00
CA GLN A 213 -10.55 -5.47 21.54
C GLN A 213 -9.54 -4.61 22.29
N ARG A 214 -8.27 -4.95 22.11
CA ARG A 214 -7.15 -4.24 22.72
C ARG A 214 -6.08 -3.93 21.68
N GLU A 215 -5.21 -2.99 22.00
CA GLU A 215 -4.16 -2.52 21.11
C GLU A 215 -3.19 -3.64 20.68
N GLU A 216 -2.97 -4.64 21.54
CA GLU A 216 -2.11 -5.78 21.24
C GLU A 216 -2.68 -6.68 20.13
N ASN A 217 -3.99 -6.60 19.85
CA ASN A 217 -4.61 -7.32 18.75
C ASN A 217 -4.43 -6.56 17.42
N PRO A 218 -3.65 -7.09 16.46
CA PRO A 218 -3.38 -6.37 15.22
C PRO A 218 -4.64 -6.14 14.37
N ARG A 219 -5.63 -7.05 14.40
CA ARG A 219 -6.90 -6.86 13.69
C ARG A 219 -7.64 -5.66 14.25
N PHE A 220 -7.80 -5.63 15.57
CA PHE A 220 -8.51 -4.54 16.26
C PHE A 220 -7.84 -3.21 15.97
N ARG A 221 -6.51 -3.13 16.08
CA ARG A 221 -5.73 -1.94 15.78
C ARG A 221 -5.96 -1.42 14.36
N VAL A 222 -6.02 -2.30 13.36
CA VAL A 222 -6.28 -1.92 11.96
C VAL A 222 -7.71 -1.42 11.75
N GLN A 223 -8.71 -2.08 12.33
CA GLN A 223 -10.10 -1.59 12.25
C GLN A 223 -10.28 -0.30 13.06
N TYR A 224 -9.64 -0.18 14.22
CA TYR A 224 -9.66 1.04 15.03
C TYR A 224 -8.99 2.20 14.30
N ALA A 225 -7.87 1.98 13.62
CA ALA A 225 -7.25 3.00 12.76
C ALA A 225 -8.22 3.47 11.67
N TYR A 226 -8.94 2.55 11.01
CA TYR A 226 -10.00 2.92 10.06
C TYR A 226 -11.11 3.75 10.74
N ALA A 227 -11.68 3.28 11.85
CA ALA A 227 -12.72 4.00 12.58
C ALA A 227 -12.26 5.39 13.05
N ARG A 228 -10.99 5.52 13.45
CA ARG A 228 -10.36 6.81 13.81
C ARG A 228 -10.29 7.75 12.62
N THR A 229 -9.91 7.29 11.42
CA THR A 229 -9.94 8.15 10.23
C THR A 229 -11.35 8.64 9.91
N ARG A 230 -12.38 7.79 10.08
CA ARG A 230 -13.79 8.19 9.93
C ARG A 230 -14.21 9.20 10.99
N ALA A 231 -13.78 8.99 12.25
CA ALA A 231 -14.04 9.92 13.34
C ALA A 231 -13.42 11.30 13.10
N LEU A 232 -12.16 11.35 12.62
CA LEU A 232 -11.50 12.61 12.28
C LEU A 232 -12.28 13.38 11.21
N VAL A 233 -12.71 12.71 10.13
CA VAL A 233 -13.50 13.34 9.07
C VAL A 233 -14.84 13.88 9.61
N ARG A 234 -15.54 13.11 10.45
CA ARG A 234 -16.77 13.58 11.12
C ARG A 234 -16.51 14.81 12.00
N GLN A 235 -15.48 14.77 12.83
CA GLN A 235 -15.11 15.90 13.70
C GLN A 235 -14.73 17.15 12.88
N GLY A 236 -14.08 16.99 11.73
CA GLY A 236 -13.85 18.10 10.81
C GLY A 236 -15.15 18.74 10.31
N HIS A 237 -16.11 17.91 9.91
CA HIS A 237 -17.45 18.39 9.51
C HIS A 237 -18.19 19.07 10.66
N ASP A 238 -18.10 18.55 11.88
CA ASP A 238 -18.70 19.16 13.08
C ASP A 238 -18.08 20.54 13.38
N LEU A 239 -16.79 20.72 13.05
CA LEU A 239 -16.06 22.00 13.11
C LEU A 239 -16.29 22.90 11.88
N GLY A 240 -17.15 22.49 10.94
CA GLY A 240 -17.54 23.30 9.78
C GLY A 240 -16.56 23.31 8.62
N PHE A 241 -15.63 22.34 8.51
CA PHE A 241 -14.75 22.21 7.35
C PHE A 241 -14.64 20.78 6.82
N ALA A 242 -14.34 20.65 5.54
CA ALA A 242 -14.26 19.36 4.86
C ALA A 242 -12.83 19.06 4.40
N PRO A 243 -12.52 17.78 4.11
CA PRO A 243 -11.22 17.41 3.53
C PRO A 243 -11.07 17.99 2.11
N GLU A 244 -10.02 18.77 1.88
CA GLU A 244 -9.74 19.38 0.56
C GLU A 244 -8.34 18.96 0.06
N GLY A 245 -8.27 18.50 -1.19
CA GLY A 245 -7.02 18.09 -1.84
C GLY A 245 -6.23 19.29 -2.36
N GLY A 246 -5.77 20.16 -1.48
CA GLY A 246 -4.90 21.29 -1.80
C GLY A 246 -3.40 20.92 -1.81
N GLU A 247 -2.57 21.75 -2.43
CA GLU A 247 -1.09 21.65 -2.38
C GLU A 247 -0.54 21.75 -0.94
N THR A 248 -1.37 22.20 0.00
CA THR A 248 -1.06 22.48 1.39
C THR A 248 -1.24 21.27 2.32
N VAL A 249 -0.94 20.05 1.87
CA VAL A 249 -0.92 18.87 2.79
C VAL A 249 0.08 19.09 3.93
N THR A 250 1.11 19.92 3.72
CA THR A 250 2.14 20.27 4.71
C THR A 250 2.48 21.76 4.77
N SER A 251 1.73 22.65 4.10
CA SER A 251 2.02 24.10 4.20
C SER A 251 1.44 24.66 5.47
N THR A 252 2.31 24.94 6.44
CA THR A 252 2.09 26.03 7.39
C THR A 252 1.75 27.30 6.58
N GLY A 253 0.51 27.82 6.68
CA GLY A 253 0.20 29.14 6.12
C GLY A 253 0.88 30.24 6.97
N THR A 254 1.36 31.40 6.50
CA THR A 254 1.43 32.13 5.20
C THR A 254 2.38 33.34 5.43
N PRO A 255 2.69 34.28 4.48
CA PRO A 255 3.41 34.23 3.20
C PRO A 255 4.70 35.12 3.16
N THR A 256 5.30 35.22 1.97
CA THR A 256 6.31 36.23 1.52
C THR A 256 7.72 36.14 2.09
N GLY A 257 8.57 35.43 1.37
CA GLY A 257 10.01 35.52 1.50
C GLY A 257 10.66 34.60 0.49
N THR A 258 11.38 35.18 -0.48
CA THR A 258 12.35 34.46 -1.29
C THR A 258 13.34 33.75 -0.35
N GLY A 259 13.22 32.44 -0.22
CA GLY A 259 14.04 31.67 0.70
C GLY A 259 13.82 30.18 0.51
N THR A 260 14.90 29.52 0.11
CA THR A 260 15.08 28.07 0.02
C THR A 260 14.96 27.39 1.38
N ASP A 261 13.75 27.29 1.92
CA ASP A 261 13.47 26.36 3.01
C ASP A 261 12.62 25.23 2.44
N ALA A 262 13.32 24.13 2.10
CA ALA A 262 12.70 22.86 1.81
C ALA A 262 11.65 22.58 2.88
N ALA A 263 10.38 22.49 2.48
CA ALA A 263 9.24 22.16 3.32
C ALA A 263 9.68 21.18 4.40
N ALA A 264 9.74 21.63 5.67
CA ALA A 264 10.25 20.84 6.78
C ALA A 264 9.61 19.45 6.68
N ALA A 265 10.44 18.45 6.41
CA ALA A 265 9.96 17.12 6.07
C ALA A 265 9.33 16.53 7.33
N GLU A 266 8.00 16.59 7.43
CA GLU A 266 7.21 15.89 8.45
C GLU A 266 7.40 14.38 8.21
N PRO A 267 8.26 13.69 8.98
CA PRO A 267 8.67 12.32 8.66
C PRO A 267 7.50 11.34 8.76
N ALA A 268 6.61 11.50 9.75
CA ALA A 268 5.43 10.66 9.89
C ALA A 268 4.42 10.85 8.75
N ALA A 269 4.25 12.09 8.26
CA ALA A 269 3.39 12.36 7.11
C ALA A 269 3.95 11.71 5.83
N GLN A 270 5.27 11.76 5.64
CA GLN A 270 5.94 11.14 4.50
C GLN A 270 5.87 9.60 4.55
N GLU A 271 6.00 9.01 5.73
CA GLU A 271 5.80 7.57 5.93
C GLU A 271 4.39 7.14 5.52
N LEU A 272 3.36 7.84 6.02
CA LEU A 272 1.97 7.53 5.72
C LEU A 272 1.68 7.66 4.22
N LEU A 273 2.06 8.78 3.60
CA LEU A 273 1.94 8.99 2.16
C LEU A 273 2.62 7.88 1.35
N THR A 274 3.74 7.38 1.84
CA THR A 274 4.45 6.29 1.17
C THR A 274 3.72 4.95 1.28
N LEU A 275 3.12 4.67 2.43
CA LEU A 275 2.28 3.49 2.61
C LEU A 275 1.07 3.55 1.65
N LEU A 276 0.38 4.69 1.57
CA LEU A 276 -0.73 4.87 0.63
C LEU A 276 -0.29 4.68 -0.83
N ALA A 277 0.89 5.18 -1.19
CA ALA A 277 1.44 5.02 -2.54
C ALA A 277 1.85 3.59 -2.90
N THR A 278 2.33 2.82 -1.93
CA THR A 278 2.83 1.46 -2.16
C THR A 278 1.72 0.41 -2.09
N TYR A 279 0.53 0.77 -1.61
CA TYR A 279 -0.66 -0.09 -1.54
C TYR A 279 -1.00 -0.82 -2.86
N PRO A 280 -1.08 -0.17 -4.04
CA PRO A 280 -1.37 -0.88 -5.30
C PRO A 280 -0.32 -1.94 -5.64
N ALA A 281 0.96 -1.69 -5.33
CA ALA A 281 2.04 -2.65 -5.55
C ALA A 281 2.01 -3.80 -4.53
N ALA A 282 1.51 -3.54 -3.31
CA ALA A 282 1.29 -4.57 -2.29
C ALA A 282 0.17 -5.53 -2.72
N VAL A 283 -0.95 -5.02 -3.23
CA VAL A 283 -2.06 -5.83 -3.77
C VAL A 283 -1.59 -6.73 -4.91
N GLU A 284 -0.89 -6.18 -5.90
CA GLU A 284 -0.36 -6.98 -7.02
C GLU A 284 0.65 -8.02 -6.56
N SER A 285 1.53 -7.66 -5.62
CA SER A 285 2.52 -8.61 -5.11
C SER A 285 1.86 -9.75 -4.32
N ALA A 286 0.80 -9.46 -3.55
CA ALA A 286 -0.01 -10.47 -2.88
C ALA A 286 -0.71 -11.40 -3.89
N ALA A 287 -1.24 -10.86 -4.99
CA ALA A 287 -1.85 -11.62 -6.09
C ALA A 287 -0.83 -12.55 -6.77
N ARG A 288 0.27 -11.98 -7.26
CA ARG A 288 1.32 -12.69 -8.03
C ARG A 288 1.95 -13.81 -7.22
N LEU A 289 2.22 -13.56 -5.94
CA LEU A 289 2.90 -14.52 -5.06
C LEU A 289 1.92 -15.39 -4.26
N ARG A 290 0.61 -15.25 -4.50
CA ARG A 290 -0.45 -16.01 -3.82
C ARG A 290 -0.32 -15.95 -2.29
N ALA A 291 -0.04 -14.75 -1.77
CA ALA A 291 0.39 -14.52 -0.40
C ALA A 291 -0.41 -13.36 0.23
N PRO A 292 -1.60 -13.63 0.80
CA PRO A 292 -2.46 -12.59 1.38
C PRO A 292 -1.87 -11.95 2.64
N ASP A 293 -0.97 -12.64 3.35
CA ASP A 293 -0.21 -12.13 4.50
C ASP A 293 0.58 -10.86 4.18
N ARG A 294 0.98 -10.67 2.91
CA ARG A 294 1.64 -9.43 2.48
C ARG A 294 0.71 -8.22 2.53
N LEU A 295 -0.58 -8.41 2.21
CA LEU A 295 -1.57 -7.36 2.33
C LEU A 295 -1.86 -7.07 3.80
N VAL A 296 -1.97 -8.12 4.63
CA VAL A 296 -2.12 -7.98 6.10
C VAL A 296 -1.02 -7.10 6.69
N ARG A 297 0.26 -7.43 6.43
CA ARG A 297 1.40 -6.63 6.93
C ARG A 297 1.39 -5.19 6.45
N HIS A 298 0.90 -4.93 5.23
CA HIS A 298 0.78 -3.57 4.71
C HIS A 298 -0.28 -2.75 5.45
N LEU A 299 -1.41 -3.38 5.81
CA LEU A 299 -2.45 -2.73 6.62
C LEU A 299 -2.01 -2.52 8.07
N GLU A 300 -1.29 -3.48 8.66
CA GLU A 300 -0.65 -3.30 9.97
C GLU A 300 0.28 -2.09 9.95
N ALA A 301 1.20 -2.00 8.98
CA ALA A 301 2.09 -0.85 8.85
C ALA A 301 1.36 0.48 8.65
N THR A 302 0.27 0.49 7.87
CA THR A 302 -0.56 1.69 7.66
C THR A 302 -1.27 2.13 8.93
N ALA A 303 -1.78 1.17 9.71
CA ALA A 303 -2.41 1.45 11.00
C ALA A 303 -1.39 1.96 12.04
N ASP A 304 -0.17 1.43 12.00
CA ASP A 304 0.89 1.77 12.98
C ASP A 304 1.48 3.16 12.74
N ALA A 305 1.50 3.63 11.49
CA ALA A 305 1.96 4.98 11.15
C ALA A 305 0.94 6.08 11.53
N LEU A 306 -0.34 5.74 11.69
CA LEU A 306 -1.42 6.73 11.86
C LEU A 306 -1.32 7.53 13.18
N PRO A 307 -1.07 6.93 14.37
CA PRO A 307 -0.98 7.68 15.63
C PRO A 307 0.18 8.68 15.63
N GLY A 308 1.38 8.25 15.22
CA GLY A 308 2.55 9.13 15.17
C GLY A 308 2.33 10.33 14.23
N TRP A 309 1.68 10.12 13.09
CA TRP A 309 1.27 11.22 12.22
C TRP A 309 0.23 12.15 12.87
N CYS A 310 -0.75 11.63 13.62
CA CYS A 310 -1.72 12.47 14.32
C CYS A 310 -1.07 13.35 15.39
N GLU A 311 -0.02 12.85 16.05
CA GLU A 311 0.74 13.58 17.09
C GLU A 311 1.64 14.65 16.48
N GLU A 312 2.42 14.33 15.45
CA GLU A 312 3.30 15.28 14.76
C GLU A 312 2.52 16.31 13.94
N CYS A 313 1.41 15.88 13.33
CA CYS A 313 0.65 16.67 12.36
C CYS A 313 -0.85 16.65 12.69
N PRO A 314 -1.29 17.35 13.76
CA PRO A 314 -2.69 17.35 14.16
C PRO A 314 -3.64 17.70 13.00
N PRO A 315 -4.58 16.80 12.64
CA PRO A 315 -5.49 17.01 11.52
C PRO A 315 -6.59 18.02 11.83
N LEU A 316 -6.92 18.20 13.10
CA LEU A 316 -7.93 19.13 13.59
C LEU A 316 -7.26 20.31 14.31
N PRO A 317 -7.87 21.50 14.29
CA PRO A 317 -7.41 22.62 15.10
C PRO A 317 -7.52 22.29 16.60
N VAL A 318 -6.63 22.86 17.39
CA VAL A 318 -6.60 22.70 18.86
C VAL A 318 -6.99 24.03 19.52
N GLY A 319 -7.87 23.99 20.51
CA GLY A 319 -8.36 25.16 21.22
C GLY A 319 -9.20 26.09 20.32
N GLU A 320 -9.00 27.40 20.45
CA GLU A 320 -9.73 28.44 19.70
C GLU A 320 -9.20 28.66 18.26
N GLY A 321 -8.34 27.77 17.76
CA GLY A 321 -7.75 27.89 16.43
C GLY A 321 -8.79 27.72 15.32
N LYS A 322 -8.87 28.67 14.39
CA LYS A 322 -9.74 28.54 13.20
C LYS A 322 -9.18 27.48 12.24
N PRO A 323 -10.05 26.71 11.53
CA PRO A 323 -9.60 25.79 10.50
C PRO A 323 -8.84 26.49 9.36
N LEU A 324 -7.56 26.15 9.20
CA LEU A 324 -6.67 26.61 8.13
C LEU A 324 -6.62 25.60 6.96
N ALA A 325 -6.06 26.04 5.83
CA ALA A 325 -5.86 25.18 4.64
C ALA A 325 -5.04 23.91 4.94
N VAL A 326 -4.11 23.97 5.90
CA VAL A 326 -3.34 22.81 6.35
C VAL A 326 -4.21 21.75 7.02
N HIS A 327 -5.20 22.15 7.82
CA HIS A 327 -6.13 21.20 8.46
C HIS A 327 -7.00 20.50 7.41
N ARG A 328 -7.44 21.21 6.37
CA ARG A 328 -8.17 20.61 5.25
C ARG A 328 -7.33 19.59 4.49
N GLY A 329 -6.05 19.88 4.26
CA GLY A 329 -5.09 18.98 3.62
C GLY A 329 -4.77 17.73 4.46
N ARG A 330 -4.54 17.91 5.76
CA ARG A 330 -4.30 16.80 6.71
C ARG A 330 -5.55 15.93 6.86
N LEU A 331 -6.73 16.52 6.90
CA LEU A 331 -7.99 15.78 6.91
C LEU A 331 -8.17 14.96 5.62
N ALA A 332 -7.74 15.49 4.47
CA ALA A 332 -7.76 14.76 3.20
C ALA A 332 -6.79 13.56 3.21
N LEU A 333 -5.64 13.68 3.89
CA LEU A 333 -4.72 12.56 4.11
C LEU A 333 -5.33 11.49 5.05
N ALA A 334 -6.04 11.90 6.11
CA ALA A 334 -6.78 10.97 6.96
C ALA A 334 -7.85 10.21 6.16
N GLU A 335 -8.62 10.89 5.32
CA GLU A 335 -9.63 10.27 4.45
C GLU A 335 -9.00 9.30 3.44
N ALA A 336 -7.88 9.68 2.82
CA ALA A 336 -7.13 8.79 1.92
C ALA A 336 -6.60 7.54 2.64
N THR A 337 -6.15 7.70 3.90
CA THR A 337 -5.72 6.58 4.75
C THR A 337 -6.87 5.63 5.06
N GLY A 338 -8.02 6.18 5.45
CA GLY A 338 -9.24 5.41 5.66
C GLY A 338 -9.66 4.63 4.42
N THR A 339 -9.52 5.22 3.24
CA THR A 339 -9.81 4.57 1.95
C THR A 339 -8.91 3.35 1.70
N VAL A 340 -7.60 3.47 1.95
CA VAL A 340 -6.65 2.36 1.78
C VAL A 340 -6.93 1.23 2.78
N LEU A 341 -7.17 1.57 4.05
CA LEU A 341 -7.53 0.59 5.09
C LEU A 341 -8.81 -0.14 4.72
N ALA A 342 -9.85 0.58 4.30
CA ALA A 342 -11.14 0.00 3.90
C ALA A 342 -11.00 -0.95 2.71
N ASN A 343 -10.27 -0.53 1.66
CA ASN A 343 -10.05 -1.36 0.48
C ASN A 343 -9.29 -2.64 0.84
N GLY A 344 -8.24 -2.53 1.67
CA GLY A 344 -7.47 -3.69 2.14
C GLY A 344 -8.30 -4.68 2.95
N LEU A 345 -9.06 -4.19 3.94
CA LEU A 345 -9.95 -5.01 4.76
C LEU A 345 -11.01 -5.72 3.91
N ARG A 346 -11.60 -5.01 2.94
CA ARG A 346 -12.55 -5.58 1.97
C ARG A 346 -11.95 -6.72 1.15
N LEU A 347 -10.70 -6.58 0.68
CA LEU A 347 -10.02 -7.65 -0.07
C LEU A 347 -9.75 -8.89 0.78
N LEU A 348 -9.50 -8.71 2.07
CA LEU A 348 -9.33 -9.80 3.03
C LEU A 348 -10.67 -10.41 3.50
N GLY A 349 -11.80 -9.77 3.16
CA GLY A 349 -13.14 -10.18 3.59
C GLY A 349 -13.43 -9.87 5.06
N ILE A 350 -12.84 -8.79 5.58
CA ILE A 350 -12.99 -8.33 6.96
C ILE A 350 -13.86 -7.07 6.97
N SER A 351 -14.72 -6.93 7.98
CA SER A 351 -15.61 -5.78 8.10
C SER A 351 -14.86 -4.47 8.38
N THR A 352 -15.48 -3.35 7.99
CA THR A 352 -14.98 -1.99 8.19
C THR A 352 -15.98 -1.21 9.04
N PRO A 353 -15.91 -1.30 10.39
CA PRO A 353 -16.88 -0.66 11.26
C PRO A 353 -16.72 0.87 11.25
N ASP A 354 -17.83 1.60 11.18
CA ASP A 354 -17.84 3.07 11.24
C ASP A 354 -17.51 3.61 12.65
N TYR A 355 -17.66 2.76 13.67
CA TYR A 355 -17.46 3.04 15.08
C TYR A 355 -16.74 1.86 15.77
N LEU A 356 -15.60 2.22 16.38
CA LEU A 356 -14.73 1.52 17.33
C LEU A 356 -15.31 1.22 18.71
#